data_AF-A0A969HDA1-F1
#
_entry.id   AF-A0A969HDA1-F1
#
_cell.length_a   1.000
_cell.length_b   1.000
_cell.length_c   1.000
_cell.angle_alpha   90.00
_cell.angle_beta   90.00
_cell.angle_gamma   90.00
#
_symmetry.space_group_name_H-M   'P 1'
#
loop_
_entity.id
_entity.type
_entity.pdbx_description
1 polymer ?
#
loop_
_entity_poly.entity_id
_entity_poly.type
_entity_poly.pdbx_seq_one_letter_code
_entity_poly.pdbx_strand_id
1 'polypeptide(L)'
;MVNWFGADQDVISAFDYLKARPEVDPQRLVVIGASIGTQEAVTFAAAHPDEVRGVAMLSTFVSSEIERAIKTYPGPILLAATAGDVAATQVTQDLAKLVPRAEVFILKNSDRHGTQMLRSQLNIEAILLKWIEQSVQPREIGDSVPNGY
;
A
#
# COMPACT_ATOMS: atom_id res chain seq x y z
N MET A 1 6.92 -19.12 4.00
CA MET A 1 6.74 -17.93 4.85
C MET A 1 8.10 -17.56 5.40
N VAL A 2 8.69 -16.49 4.87
CA VAL A 2 9.84 -15.87 5.54
C VAL A 2 9.27 -15.04 6.68
N ASN A 3 9.29 -15.60 7.90
CA ASN A 3 8.95 -14.88 9.12
C ASN A 3 10.17 -14.05 9.51
N TRP A 4 10.13 -12.75 9.23
CA TRP A 4 11.10 -11.79 9.77
C TRP A 4 10.80 -11.58 11.25
N PHE A 5 11.18 -12.54 12.10
CA PHE A 5 11.15 -12.48 13.57
C PHE A 5 10.13 -11.48 14.17
N GLY A 6 8.83 -11.72 13.99
CA GLY A 6 7.77 -10.95 14.66
C GLY A 6 7.31 -9.66 13.99
N ALA A 7 7.86 -9.27 12.83
CA ALA A 7 7.40 -8.08 12.09
C ALA A 7 5.89 -8.13 11.78
N ASP A 8 5.36 -9.30 11.38
CA ASP A 8 3.93 -9.52 11.20
C ASP A 8 3.11 -9.18 12.47
N GLN A 9 3.62 -9.59 13.65
CA GLN A 9 2.96 -9.37 14.94
C GLN A 9 3.03 -7.90 15.35
N ASP A 10 4.12 -7.20 15.06
CA ASP A 10 4.26 -5.78 15.30
C ASP A 10 3.27 -4.97 14.46
N VAL A 11 3.07 -5.33 13.19
CA VAL A 11 2.08 -4.67 12.32
C VAL A 11 0.66 -4.90 12.83
N ILE A 12 0.32 -6.15 13.21
CA ILE A 12 -0.98 -6.48 13.81
C ILE A 12 -1.19 -5.64 15.08
N SER A 13 -0.24 -5.65 16.01
CA SER A 13 -0.36 -4.92 17.28
C SER A 13 -0.41 -3.40 17.09
N ALA A 14 0.33 -2.84 16.13
CA ALA A 14 0.26 -1.42 15.80
C ALA A 14 -1.10 -1.05 15.19
N PHE A 15 -1.65 -1.89 14.31
CA PHE A 15 -2.96 -1.69 13.71
C PHE A 15 -4.07 -1.76 14.76
N ASP A 16 -4.06 -2.79 15.62
CA ASP A 16 -5.02 -2.96 16.71
C ASP A 16 -4.97 -1.79 17.69
N TYR A 17 -3.75 -1.34 18.05
CA TYR A 17 -3.57 -0.18 18.91
C TYR A 17 -4.18 1.08 18.29
N LEU A 18 -3.91 1.34 17.01
CA LEU A 18 -4.45 2.50 16.29
C LEU A 18 -5.98 2.44 16.19
N LYS A 19 -6.52 1.26 15.83
CA LYS A 19 -7.95 0.99 15.68
C LYS A 19 -8.73 1.20 16.99
N ALA A 20 -8.10 0.95 18.13
CA ALA A 20 -8.70 1.11 19.45
C ALA A 20 -8.73 2.56 19.97
N ARG A 21 -8.09 3.51 19.28
CA ARG A 21 -8.03 4.92 19.69
C ARG A 21 -9.41 5.57 19.52
N PRO A 22 -9.95 6.30 20.51
CA PRO A 22 -11.28 6.91 20.42
C PRO A 22 -11.38 8.00 19.34
N GLU A 23 -10.26 8.62 18.96
CA GLU A 23 -10.17 9.61 17.89
C GLU A 23 -10.04 9.01 16.48
N VAL A 24 -9.89 7.69 16.36
CA VAL A 24 -9.72 6.99 15.09
C VAL A 24 -11.03 6.34 14.67
N ASP A 25 -11.37 6.50 13.39
CA ASP A 25 -12.46 5.76 12.77
C ASP A 25 -11.93 4.41 12.27
N PRO A 26 -12.32 3.28 12.87
CA PRO A 26 -11.78 1.97 12.52
C PRO A 26 -12.18 1.50 11.11
N GLN A 27 -13.13 2.17 10.47
CA GLN A 27 -13.55 1.88 9.09
C GLN A 27 -12.75 2.68 8.04
N ARG A 28 -11.82 3.53 8.46
CA ARG A 28 -11.07 4.46 7.60
C ARG A 28 -9.56 4.33 7.78
N LEU A 29 -9.06 3.09 7.81
CA LEU A 29 -7.65 2.78 8.00
C LEU A 29 -6.97 2.36 6.70
N VAL A 30 -5.76 2.85 6.47
CA VAL A 30 -4.88 2.44 5.36
C VAL A 30 -3.54 1.97 5.92
N VAL A 31 -2.80 1.18 5.15
CA VAL A 31 -1.44 0.76 5.52
C VAL A 31 -0.45 1.25 4.48
N ILE A 32 0.64 1.87 4.94
CA ILE A 32 1.67 2.42 4.06
C ILE A 32 3.01 1.80 4.43
N GLY A 33 3.62 1.13 3.46
CA GLY A 33 4.91 0.48 3.60
C GLY A 33 5.99 1.18 2.77
N ALA A 34 7.23 1.14 3.25
CA ALA A 34 8.38 1.68 2.53
C ALA A 34 9.56 0.72 2.57
N SER A 35 10.24 0.51 1.44
CA SER A 35 11.34 -0.46 1.30
C SER A 35 10.89 -1.84 1.80
N ILE A 36 11.57 -2.44 2.78
CA ILE A 36 11.14 -3.73 3.37
C ILE A 36 9.70 -3.72 3.90
N GLY A 37 9.22 -2.59 4.41
CA GLY A 37 7.87 -2.46 4.93
C GLY A 37 6.78 -2.55 3.87
N THR A 38 7.10 -2.52 2.57
CA THR A 38 6.09 -2.72 1.52
C THR A 38 5.56 -4.14 1.49
N GLN A 39 6.40 -5.14 1.80
CA GLN A 39 5.96 -6.53 1.94
C GLN A 39 4.96 -6.64 3.08
N GLU A 40 5.34 -6.15 4.27
CA GLU A 40 4.50 -6.16 5.46
C GLU A 40 3.15 -5.46 5.22
N ALA A 41 3.17 -4.29 4.61
CA ALA A 41 1.97 -3.52 4.32
C ALA A 41 1.00 -4.27 3.40
N VAL A 42 1.50 -4.87 2.31
CA VAL A 42 0.64 -5.53 1.32
C VAL A 42 0.18 -6.91 1.78
N THR A 43 1.01 -7.67 2.50
CA THR A 43 0.62 -8.97 3.07
C THR A 43 -0.42 -8.79 4.16
N PHE A 44 -0.23 -7.80 5.05
CA PHE A 44 -1.22 -7.45 6.07
C PHE A 44 -2.53 -6.99 5.44
N ALA A 45 -2.49 -6.05 4.48
CA ALA A 45 -3.69 -5.58 3.79
C ALA A 45 -4.45 -6.72 3.09
N ALA A 46 -3.74 -7.65 2.44
CA ALA A 46 -4.33 -8.82 1.79
C ALA A 46 -4.95 -9.81 2.79
N ALA A 47 -4.41 -9.93 3.99
CA ALA A 47 -4.97 -10.77 5.05
C ALA A 47 -6.17 -10.12 5.79
N HIS A 48 -6.24 -8.78 5.78
CA HIS A 48 -7.29 -8.00 6.46
C HIS A 48 -8.08 -7.08 5.49
N PRO A 49 -8.63 -7.61 4.38
CA PRO A 49 -9.19 -6.79 3.29
C PRO A 49 -10.47 -6.02 3.63
N ASP A 50 -11.14 -6.42 4.71
CA ASP A 50 -12.35 -5.78 5.25
C ASP A 50 -12.01 -4.63 6.21
N GLU A 51 -10.81 -4.63 6.78
CA GLU A 51 -10.35 -3.64 7.75
C GLU A 51 -9.44 -2.58 7.10
N VAL A 52 -8.68 -2.98 6.07
CA VAL A 52 -7.74 -2.10 5.36
C VAL A 52 -8.40 -1.54 4.10
N ARG A 53 -8.54 -0.21 4.08
CA ARG A 53 -9.19 0.57 3.02
C ARG A 53 -8.28 0.90 1.84
N GLY A 54 -6.98 0.81 2.02
CA GLY A 54 -6.00 0.97 0.95
C GLY A 54 -4.61 0.58 1.40
N VAL A 55 -3.75 0.22 0.45
CA VAL A 55 -2.32 -0.01 0.68
C VAL A 55 -1.45 0.85 -0.24
N ALA A 56 -0.45 1.53 0.32
CA ALA A 56 0.55 2.26 -0.45
C ALA A 56 1.95 1.66 -0.24
N MET A 57 2.70 1.52 -1.32
CA MET A 57 4.03 0.90 -1.34
C MET A 57 5.05 1.87 -1.92
N LEU A 58 6.00 2.32 -1.09
CA LEU A 58 7.05 3.28 -1.44
C LEU A 58 8.39 2.58 -1.63
N SER A 59 9.02 2.73 -2.80
CA SER A 59 10.27 2.05 -3.16
C SER A 59 10.23 0.53 -2.89
N THR A 60 9.27 -0.16 -3.47
CA THR A 60 9.09 -1.61 -3.27
C THR A 60 10.17 -2.45 -3.96
N PHE A 61 10.22 -3.73 -3.62
CA PHE A 61 11.11 -4.73 -4.19
C PHE A 61 10.31 -5.97 -4.62
N VAL A 62 10.97 -6.90 -5.32
CA VAL A 62 10.36 -8.17 -5.77
C VAL A 62 10.42 -9.20 -4.66
N SER A 63 9.27 -9.78 -4.35
CA SER A 63 9.16 -11.04 -3.61
C SER A 63 7.92 -11.80 -4.05
N SER A 64 7.94 -13.13 -3.86
CA SER A 64 6.79 -13.98 -4.19
C SER A 64 5.56 -13.67 -3.34
N GLU A 65 5.80 -13.20 -2.11
CA GLU A 65 4.83 -12.77 -1.13
C GLU A 65 4.15 -11.47 -1.57
N ILE A 66 4.93 -10.46 -1.99
CA ILE A 66 4.41 -9.21 -2.55
C ILE A 66 3.55 -9.51 -3.79
N GLU A 67 4.06 -10.29 -4.74
CA GLU A 67 3.34 -10.60 -5.97
C GLU A 67 2.01 -11.32 -5.72
N ARG A 68 1.97 -12.21 -4.72
CA ARG A 68 0.74 -12.91 -4.33
C ARG A 68 -0.24 -11.94 -3.65
N ALA A 69 0.22 -11.23 -2.62
CA ALA A 69 -0.61 -10.37 -1.80
C ALA A 69 -1.20 -9.20 -2.60
N ILE A 70 -0.41 -8.56 -3.47
CA ILE A 70 -0.86 -7.43 -4.28
C ILE A 70 -1.95 -7.84 -5.29
N LYS A 71 -1.91 -9.08 -5.80
CA LYS A 71 -2.93 -9.63 -6.71
C LYS A 71 -4.23 -9.97 -5.96
N THR A 72 -4.14 -10.42 -4.71
CA THR A 72 -5.29 -10.87 -3.93
C THR A 72 -5.98 -9.76 -3.13
N TYR A 73 -5.25 -8.73 -2.73
CA TYR A 73 -5.85 -7.58 -2.06
C TYR A 73 -6.90 -6.95 -3.00
N PRO A 74 -8.15 -6.69 -2.56
CA PRO A 74 -9.19 -6.14 -3.45
C PRO A 74 -9.27 -4.60 -3.40
N GLY A 75 -8.70 -3.95 -2.38
CA GLY A 75 -8.83 -2.51 -2.17
C GLY A 75 -7.85 -1.66 -2.99
N PRO A 76 -7.99 -0.32 -2.96
CA PRO A 76 -7.07 0.65 -3.59
C PRO A 76 -5.59 0.37 -3.33
N ILE A 77 -4.77 0.46 -4.37
CA ILE A 77 -3.31 0.26 -4.30
C ILE A 77 -2.63 1.48 -4.89
N LEU A 78 -1.64 2.02 -4.17
CA LEU A 78 -0.71 3.02 -4.68
C LEU A 78 0.71 2.45 -4.70
N LEU A 79 1.37 2.53 -5.85
CA LEU A 79 2.79 2.19 -6.02
C LEU A 79 3.57 3.47 -6.31
N ALA A 80 4.61 3.75 -5.54
CA ALA A 80 5.47 4.89 -5.81
C ALA A 80 6.95 4.55 -5.70
N ALA A 81 7.74 5.18 -6.56
CA ALA A 81 9.20 5.14 -6.53
C ALA A 81 9.76 6.48 -7.05
N THR A 82 11.04 6.74 -6.81
CA THR A 82 11.74 7.86 -7.46
C THR A 82 12.54 7.36 -8.66
N ALA A 83 12.64 8.15 -9.72
CA ALA A 83 13.23 7.73 -10.99
C ALA A 83 14.73 7.33 -10.88
N GLY A 84 15.46 7.91 -9.93
CA GLY A 84 16.86 7.57 -9.62
C GLY A 84 17.02 6.34 -8.74
N ASP A 85 15.97 5.92 -8.05
CA ASP A 85 15.87 4.60 -7.39
C ASP A 85 15.50 3.56 -8.46
N VAL A 86 16.47 3.25 -9.33
CA VAL A 86 16.27 2.50 -10.58
C VAL A 86 15.68 1.11 -10.32
N ALA A 87 16.17 0.42 -9.31
CA ALA A 87 15.68 -0.92 -8.96
C ALA A 87 14.21 -0.85 -8.54
N ALA A 88 13.86 0.02 -7.59
CA ALA A 88 12.47 0.12 -7.14
C ALA A 88 11.53 0.64 -8.24
N THR A 89 11.99 1.58 -9.09
CA THR A 89 11.23 2.05 -10.25
C THR A 89 10.88 0.91 -11.20
N GLN A 90 11.87 0.07 -11.55
CA GLN A 90 11.64 -1.09 -12.42
C GLN A 90 10.62 -2.05 -11.80
N VAL A 91 10.78 -2.36 -10.51
CA VAL A 91 9.84 -3.22 -9.79
C VAL A 91 8.43 -2.63 -9.75
N THR A 92 8.30 -1.34 -9.42
CA THR A 92 7.00 -0.64 -9.41
C THR A 92 6.32 -0.73 -10.78
N GLN A 93 7.07 -0.56 -11.87
CA GLN A 93 6.53 -0.70 -13.23
C GLN A 93 6.12 -2.14 -13.56
N ASP A 94 6.86 -3.14 -13.08
CA ASP A 94 6.51 -4.54 -13.30
C ASP A 94 5.28 -4.98 -12.49
N LEU A 95 5.17 -4.55 -11.23
CA LEU A 95 3.98 -4.79 -10.42
C LEU A 95 2.74 -4.08 -10.99
N ALA A 96 2.89 -2.89 -11.57
CA ALA A 96 1.80 -2.19 -12.25
C ALA A 96 1.20 -2.98 -13.43
N LYS A 97 2.03 -3.78 -14.12
CA LYS A 97 1.54 -4.69 -15.18
C LYS A 97 0.73 -5.85 -14.61
N LEU A 98 1.06 -6.30 -13.40
CA LEU A 98 0.34 -7.39 -12.71
C LEU A 98 -0.97 -6.92 -12.10
N VAL A 99 -1.04 -5.64 -11.71
CA VAL A 99 -2.22 -5.06 -11.05
C VAL A 99 -2.59 -3.72 -11.71
N PRO A 100 -3.23 -3.74 -12.90
CA PRO A 100 -3.52 -2.53 -13.68
C PRO A 100 -4.43 -1.51 -12.99
N ARG A 101 -5.11 -1.93 -11.92
CA ARG A 101 -5.94 -1.06 -11.06
C ARG A 101 -5.14 -0.25 -10.04
N ALA A 102 -3.82 -0.47 -9.92
CA ALA A 102 -2.97 0.30 -9.03
C ALA A 102 -2.68 1.68 -9.61
N GLU A 103 -2.70 2.71 -8.75
CA GLU A 103 -2.20 4.03 -9.10
C GLU A 103 -0.67 4.05 -8.98
N VAL A 104 0.01 4.58 -9.99
CA VAL A 104 1.48 4.50 -10.10
C VAL A 104 2.10 5.87 -10.19
N PHE A 105 3.04 6.17 -9.30
CA PHE A 105 3.76 7.44 -9.24
C PHE A 105 5.27 7.23 -9.32
N ILE A 106 5.87 7.55 -10.47
CA ILE A 106 7.32 7.63 -10.62
C ILE A 106 7.76 9.10 -10.50
N LEU A 107 8.32 9.45 -9.35
CA LEU A 107 8.73 10.82 -9.03
C LEU A 107 10.07 11.14 -9.70
N LYS A 108 10.06 12.14 -10.59
CA LYS A 108 11.26 12.56 -11.34
C LYS A 108 12.23 13.35 -10.46
N ASN A 109 13.47 13.51 -10.92
CA ASN A 109 14.50 14.36 -10.31
C ASN A 109 14.88 13.98 -8.87
N SER A 110 14.86 12.69 -8.54
CA SER A 110 15.22 12.20 -7.21
C SER A 110 15.70 10.75 -7.28
N ASP A 111 16.57 10.38 -6.35
CA ASP A 111 17.09 9.03 -6.09
C ASP A 111 16.73 8.52 -4.69
N ARG A 112 15.78 9.19 -4.01
CA ARG A 112 15.41 8.86 -2.64
C ARG A 112 14.70 7.51 -2.57
N HIS A 113 15.05 6.75 -1.55
CA HIS A 113 14.54 5.39 -1.32
C HIS A 113 13.70 5.32 -0.03
N GLY A 114 12.57 4.63 -0.10
CA GLY A 114 11.72 4.32 1.04
C GLY A 114 11.20 5.57 1.75
N THR A 115 11.36 5.66 3.07
CA THR A 115 10.86 6.82 3.86
C THR A 115 11.55 8.13 3.52
N GLN A 116 12.71 8.10 2.85
CA GLN A 116 13.36 9.31 2.34
C GLN A 116 12.51 10.01 1.27
N MET A 117 11.56 9.30 0.65
CA MET A 117 10.60 9.87 -0.29
C MET A 117 9.70 10.90 0.40
N LEU A 118 9.38 10.73 1.69
CA LEU A 118 8.49 11.63 2.46
C LEU A 118 9.10 13.02 2.72
N ARG A 119 10.26 13.34 2.15
CA ARG A 119 10.81 14.70 2.23
C ARG A 119 9.98 15.64 1.34
N SER A 120 9.70 16.83 1.86
CA SER A 120 8.83 17.86 1.26
C SER A 120 9.09 18.20 -0.21
N GLN A 121 10.31 17.97 -0.70
CA GLN A 121 10.74 18.28 -2.07
C GLN A 121 10.08 17.38 -3.14
N LEU A 122 9.50 16.24 -2.77
CA LEU A 122 8.99 15.24 -3.72
C LEU A 122 7.46 15.25 -3.88
N ASN A 123 6.76 16.11 -3.13
CA ASN A 123 5.29 16.22 -3.10
C ASN A 123 4.53 14.90 -2.85
N ILE A 124 5.24 13.83 -2.46
CA ILE A 124 4.62 12.51 -2.23
C ILE A 124 3.65 12.56 -1.05
N GLU A 125 3.89 13.41 -0.06
CA GLU A 125 2.97 13.58 1.07
C GLU A 125 1.60 14.06 0.60
N ALA A 126 1.55 15.04 -0.30
CA ALA A 126 0.28 15.53 -0.86
C ALA A 126 -0.41 14.48 -1.74
N ILE A 127 0.37 13.70 -2.51
CA ILE A 127 -0.14 12.58 -3.30
C ILE A 127 -0.77 11.52 -2.38
N LEU A 128 -0.05 11.12 -1.32
CA LEU A 128 -0.52 10.15 -0.35
C LEU A 128 -1.77 10.65 0.35
N LEU A 129 -1.78 11.88 0.87
CA LEU A 129 -2.96 12.44 1.56
C LEU A 129 -4.19 12.44 0.67
N LYS A 130 -4.08 12.91 -0.58
CA LYS A 130 -5.18 12.88 -1.55
C LYS A 130 -5.66 11.45 -1.82
N TRP A 131 -4.73 10.52 -2.02
CA TRP A 131 -5.05 9.12 -2.28
C TRP A 131 -5.71 8.45 -1.05
N ILE A 132 -5.27 8.77 0.16
CA ILE A 132 -5.87 8.29 1.42
C ILE A 132 -7.30 8.78 1.52
N GLU A 133 -7.54 10.08 1.32
CA GLU A 133 -8.89 10.67 1.35
C GLU A 133 -9.85 9.96 0.40
N GLN A 134 -9.38 9.56 -0.77
CA GLN A 134 -10.18 8.80 -1.75
C GLN A 134 -10.36 7.34 -1.34
N SER A 135 -9.32 6.69 -0.82
CA SER A 135 -9.33 5.26 -0.47
C SER A 135 -10.21 4.94 0.73
N VAL A 136 -10.30 5.86 1.70
CA VAL A 136 -11.09 5.66 2.93
C VAL A 136 -12.57 5.97 2.77
N GLN A 137 -13.03 6.38 1.59
CA GLN A 137 -14.46 6.56 1.36
C GLN A 137 -15.20 5.23 1.54
N PRO A 138 -16.46 5.25 2.01
CA PRO A 138 -17.29 4.05 2.06
C PRO A 138 -17.30 3.35 0.69
N ARG A 139 -17.10 2.03 0.67
CA ARG A 139 -17.39 1.25 -0.56
C ARG A 139 -18.89 1.39 -0.75
N GLU A 140 -19.36 2.02 -1.83
CA GLU A 140 -20.80 2.08 -2.09
C GLU A 140 -21.36 0.66 -2.13
N ILE A 141 -22.45 0.43 -1.40
CA ILE A 141 -23.19 -0.83 -1.46
C ILE A 141 -23.92 -0.80 -2.82
N GLY A 142 -23.23 -1.26 -3.88
CA GLY A 142 -23.72 -1.13 -5.25
C GLY A 142 -23.05 -2.06 -6.26
N ASP A 143 -21.79 -2.45 -6.06
CA ASP A 143 -21.16 -3.49 -6.88
C ASP A 143 -21.52 -4.88 -6.34
N SER A 144 -22.82 -5.16 -6.22
CA SER A 144 -23.28 -6.54 -6.27
C SER A 144 -22.80 -7.12 -7.58
N VAL A 145 -21.99 -8.18 -7.49
CA VAL A 145 -21.70 -9.15 -8.54
C VAL A 145 -22.91 -9.22 -9.50
N PRO A 146 -22.74 -9.03 -10.81
CA PRO A 146 -23.82 -9.27 -11.74
C PRO A 146 -24.30 -10.71 -11.56
N ASN A 147 -25.53 -10.86 -11.07
CA ASN A 147 -26.27 -12.11 -11.16
C ASN A 147 -26.48 -12.45 -12.64
N GLY A 148 -26.04 -13.63 -13.06
CA GLY A 148 -26.33 -14.26 -14.36
C GLY A 148 -25.38 -13.80 -15.48
N TYR A 149 -24.80 -14.68 -16.30
CA TYR A 149 -25.31 -15.95 -16.86
C TYR A 149 -24.25 -17.06 -16.86
#